data_AF-A0A2V8E5I1-F1
#
_entry.id   AF-A0A2V8E5I1-F1
#
_cell.length_a   1.000
_cell.length_b   1.000
_cell.length_c   1.000
_cell.angle_alpha   90.00
_cell.angle_beta   90.00
_cell.angle_gamma   90.00
#
_symmetry.space_group_name_H-M   'P 1'
#
loop_
_entity.id
_entity.type
_entity.pdbx_description
1 polymer ?
#
loop_
_entity_poly.entity_id
_entity_poly.type
_entity_poly.pdbx_seq_one_letter_code
_entity_poly.pdbx_strand_id
1 'polypeptide(L)' 'MVTSLLEDEQGALWIGTDGAGVIQLRRGARTRYGERNGLPPGPVRCLVSDRRGGVWACTPHGLAEIARGEVRVFGAA' A
#
# COMPACT_ATOMS: atom_id res chain seq x y z
N MET A 1 -12.97 2.60 -6.11
CA MET A 1 -13.46 3.24 -4.86
C MET A 1 -12.32 3.25 -3.85
N VAL A 2 -12.34 4.17 -2.87
CA VAL A 2 -11.41 4.16 -1.73
C VAL A 2 -11.89 3.12 -0.72
N THR A 3 -11.02 2.21 -0.33
CA THR A 3 -11.34 1.08 0.55
C THR A 3 -10.73 1.20 1.93
N SER A 4 -9.61 1.92 2.06
CA SER A 4 -8.93 2.15 3.33
C SER A 4 -8.10 3.44 3.28
N LEU A 5 -7.92 4.04 4.45
CA LEU A 5 -7.07 5.21 4.67
C LEU A 5 -6.17 4.95 5.88
N LEU A 6 -4.92 5.34 5.78
CA LEU A 6 -3.93 5.25 6.86
C LEU A 6 -3.02 6.48 6.79
N GLU A 7 -2.89 7.23 7.87
CA GLU A 7 -1.81 8.20 8.02
C GLU A 7 -0.62 7.50 8.70
N ASP A 8 0.57 7.54 8.08
CA ASP A 8 1.78 7.00 8.69
C ASP A 8 2.38 7.95 9.73
N GLU A 9 3.29 7.45 10.57
CA GLU A 9 3.95 8.24 11.61
C GLU A 9 4.80 9.41 11.03
N GLN A 10 5.07 9.41 9.73
CA GLN A 10 5.79 10.47 9.04
C GLN A 10 4.85 11.44 8.30
N GLY A 11 3.54 11.37 8.54
CA GLY A 11 2.51 12.26 8.01
C GLY A 11 2.21 12.10 6.51
N ALA A 12 2.47 10.93 5.92
CA ALA A 12 1.89 10.62 4.61
C ALA A 12 0.56 9.90 4.75
N LEU A 13 -0.39 10.29 3.89
CA LEU A 13 -1.67 9.61 3.75
C LEU A 13 -1.55 8.49 2.71
N TRP A 14 -1.84 7.28 3.14
CA TRP A 14 -1.92 6.09 2.31
C TRP A 14 -3.38 5.73 2.06
N ILE A 15 -3.68 5.40 0.80
CA ILE A 15 -5.05 5.19 0.32
C ILE A 15 -5.08 3.84 -0.38
N GLY A 16 -5.82 2.90 0.19
CA GLY A 16 -6.15 1.63 -0.46
C GLY A 16 -7.30 1.83 -1.43
N THR A 17 -7.27 1.09 -2.53
CA THR A 17 -8.31 1.16 -3.56
C THR A 17 -8.70 -0.24 -4.04
N ASP A 18 -9.88 -0.34 -4.67
CA ASP A 18 -10.36 -1.61 -5.24
C ASP A 18 -9.59 -2.11 -6.47
N GLY A 19 -8.79 -1.26 -7.12
CA GLY A 19 -8.12 -1.65 -8.37
C GLY A 19 -6.99 -0.74 -8.84
N ALA A 20 -6.79 0.43 -8.23
CA ALA A 20 -5.61 1.24 -8.50
C ALA A 20 -4.40 0.82 -7.63
N GLY A 21 -4.55 -0.14 -6.72
CA GLY A 21 -3.53 -0.49 -5.73
C GLY A 21 -3.51 0.48 -4.56
N VAL A 22 -2.32 0.89 -4.15
CA VAL A 22 -2.10 1.85 -3.04
C VAL A 22 -1.62 3.19 -3.59
N ILE A 23 -2.20 4.28 -3.10
CA ILE A 23 -1.76 5.64 -3.40
C ILE A 23 -1.17 6.25 -2.13
N GLN A 24 0.06 6.75 -2.20
CA GLN A 24 0.68 7.55 -1.15
C GLN A 24 0.59 9.04 -1.52
N LEU A 25 0.09 9.85 -0.60
CA LEU A 25 0.11 11.30 -0.66
C LEU A 25 1.06 11.83 0.42
N ARG A 26 2.12 12.51 0.00
CA ARG A 26 3.09 13.12 0.91
C ARG A 26 3.37 14.55 0.45
N ARG A 27 3.02 15.54 1.26
CA ARG A 27 3.25 16.97 0.98
C ARG A 27 2.77 17.40 -0.43
N GLY A 28 1.60 16.92 -0.84
CA GLY A 28 1.02 17.21 -2.16
C GLY A 28 1.56 16.36 -3.32
N ALA A 29 2.66 15.62 -3.14
CA ALA A 29 3.13 14.66 -4.13
C ALA A 29 2.35 13.35 -4.02
N ARG A 30 2.00 12.77 -5.17
CA ARG A 30 1.26 11.51 -5.29
C ARG A 30 2.14 10.42 -5.91
N THR A 31 2.31 9.33 -5.18
CA THR A 31 2.96 8.11 -5.67
C THR A 31 1.94 6.98 -5.70
N ARG A 32 1.95 6.17 -6.77
CA ARG A 32 1.09 5.00 -6.90
C ARG A 32 1.93 3.73 -6.87
N TYR A 33 1.50 2.76 -6.07
CA TYR A 33 2.00 1.39 -6.03
C TYR A 33 0.91 0.46 -6.56
N GLY A 34 1.12 -0.09 -7.75
CA GLY A 34 0.21 -1.05 -8.38
C GLY A 34 0.98 -2.24 -8.96
N GLU A 35 0.36 -2.99 -9.87
CA GLU A 35 0.95 -4.19 -10.48
C GLU A 35 2.33 -3.94 -11.10
N ARG A 36 2.53 -2.78 -11.74
CA ARG A 36 3.84 -2.39 -12.30
C ARG A 36 4.95 -2.23 -11.26
N ASN A 37 4.58 -2.06 -9.99
CA ASN A 37 5.49 -1.97 -8.86
C ASN A 37 5.64 -3.29 -8.11
N GLY A 38 4.95 -4.36 -8.54
CA GLY A 38 4.95 -5.66 -7.88
C GLY A 38 3.81 -5.86 -6.87
N LEU A 39 2.87 -4.91 -6.74
CA LEU A 39 1.68 -5.10 -5.90
C LEU A 39 0.73 -6.11 -6.57
N PRO A 40 0.25 -7.15 -5.85
CA PRO A 40 -0.73 -8.07 -6.42
C PRO A 40 -2.01 -7.38 -6.92
N PRO A 41 -2.65 -7.90 -7.97
CA PRO A 41 -3.89 -7.33 -8.49
C PRO A 41 -5.04 -7.47 -7.48
N GLY A 42 -6.05 -6.62 -7.67
CA GLY A 42 -7.30 -6.67 -6.90
C GLY A 42 -7.37 -5.65 -5.74
N PRO A 43 -8.42 -5.77 -4.90
CA PRO A 43 -8.74 -4.76 -3.90
C PRO A 43 -7.78 -4.78 -2.71
N VAL A 44 -7.28 -3.61 -2.33
CA VAL A 44 -6.53 -3.40 -1.08
C VAL A 44 -7.51 -3.22 0.06
N ARG A 45 -7.69 -4.21 0.92
CA ARG A 45 -8.75 -4.19 1.96
C ARG A 45 -8.36 -3.47 3.24
N CYS A 46 -7.08 -3.48 3.58
CA CYS A 46 -6.55 -2.79 4.74
C CYS A 46 -5.12 -2.30 4.50
N LEU A 47 -4.77 -1.26 5.24
CA LEU A 47 -3.44 -0.69 5.33
C LEU A 47 -3.04 -0.61 6.81
N VAL A 48 -1.81 -1.00 7.14
CA VAL A 48 -1.25 -0.92 8.49
C VAL A 48 0.21 -0.44 8.40
N SER A 49 0.60 0.54 9.22
CA SER A 49 2.00 0.95 9.34
C SER A 49 2.74 0.06 10.34
N ASP A 50 4.03 -0.17 10.07
CA ASP A 50 4.94 -0.77 11.04
C ASP A 50 5.86 0.28 11.69
N ARG A 51 6.55 -0.14 12.76
CA ARG A 51 7.47 0.72 13.52
C ARG A 51 8.76 1.10 12.78
N ARG A 52 9.00 0.52 11.60
CA ARG A 52 10.18 0.79 10.76
C ARG A 52 9.85 1.76 9.61
N GLY A 53 8.61 2.25 9.55
CA GLY A 53 8.12 3.17 8.52
C GLY A 53 7.65 2.47 7.24
N GLY A 54 7.48 1.14 7.27
CA GLY A 54 6.83 0.39 6.19
C GLY A 54 5.30 0.45 6.30
N VAL A 55 4.61 0.32 5.17
CA VAL A 55 3.15 0.17 5.13
C VAL A 55 2.78 -1.15 4.49
N TRP A 56 1.97 -1.93 5.20
CA TRP A 56 1.48 -3.24 4.82
C TRP A 56 0.10 -3.12 4.21
N ALA A 57 -0.07 -3.67 3.01
CA ALA A 57 -1.32 -3.76 2.28
C ALA A 57 -1.87 -5.18 2.31
N CYS A 58 -3.13 -5.32 2.71
CA CYS A 58 -3.85 -6.58 2.66
C CYS A 58 -4.41 -6.80 1.25
N THR A 59 -3.86 -7.76 0.52
CA THR A 59 -4.26 -8.06 -0.86
C THR A 59 -4.96 -9.44 -0.94
N PRO A 60 -5.69 -9.75 -2.02
CA PRO A 60 -6.26 -11.08 -2.22
C PRO A 60 -5.21 -12.20 -2.32
N HIS A 61 -3.95 -11.86 -2.60
CA HIS A 61 -2.86 -12.79 -2.85
C HIS A 61 -1.77 -12.74 -1.76
N GLY A 62 -2.16 -12.36 -0.54
CA GLY A 62 -1.26 -12.24 0.61
C GLY A 62 -1.03 -10.79 1.04
N LEU A 63 0.01 -10.59 1.83
CA LEU A 63 0.41 -9.27 2.33
C LEU A 63 1.46 -8.65 1.40
N ALA A 64 1.39 -7.34 1.19
CA ALA A 64 2.42 -6.61 0.49
C ALA A 64 2.98 -5.51 1.40
N GLU A 65 4.29 -5.52 1.66
CA GLU A 65 5.00 -4.46 2.35
C GLU A 65 5.46 -3.42 1.31
N ILE A 66 5.14 -2.15 1.57
CA ILE A 66 5.63 -1.01 0.81
C ILE A 66 6.59 -0.23 1.70
N ALA A 67 7.88 -0.28 1.35
CA ALA A 67 8.93 0.38 2.10
C ALA A 67 9.98 0.94 1.15
N ARG A 68 10.42 2.19 1.40
CA ARG A 68 11.47 2.86 0.61
C ARG A 68 11.22 2.89 -0.91
N GLY A 69 9.95 2.91 -1.33
CA GLY A 69 9.57 2.92 -2.73
C GLY A 69 9.48 1.54 -3.39
N GLU A 70 9.75 0.46 -2.66
CA GLU A 70 9.71 -0.91 -3.16
C GLU A 70 8.51 -1.67 -2.58
N VAL A 71 8.02 -2.65 -3.33
CA VAL A 71 6.95 -3.56 -2.90
C VAL A 71 7.53 -4.96 -2.72
N ARG A 72 7.25 -5.57 -1.56
CA ARG A 72 7.59 -6.97 -1.25
C ARG A 72 6.34 -7.75 -0.89
N VAL A 73 6.16 -8.92 -1.49
CA VAL A 73 4.94 -9.73 -1.30
C VAL A 73 5.25 -10.94 -0.42
N PHE A 74 4.34 -11.19 0.53
CA PHE A 74 4.35 -12.30 1.47
C PHE A 74 3.03 -13.06 1.32
N GLY A 75 3.06 -14.16 0.58
CA GLY A 75 1.90 -15.00 0.31
C GLY A 75 2.35 -16.43 -0.04
N ALA A 76 1.40 -17.35 -0.10
CA ALA A 76 1.66 -18.69 -0.62
C ALA A 76 1.84 -18.63 -2.14
N ALA A 77 2.83 -19.38 -2.65
CA ALA A 77 3.11 -19.52 -4.08
C ALA A 77 1.96 -20.18 -4.84
#